data_AF-A0AAC8QAA7-F1
#
_entry.id   AF-A0AAC8QAA7-F1
#
_cell.length_a   1.000
_cell.length_b   1.000
_cell.length_c   1.000
_cell.angle_alpha   90.00
_cell.angle_beta   90.00
_cell.angle_gamma   90.00
#
_symmetry.space_group_name_H-M   'P 1'
#
loop_
_entity.id
_entity.type
_entity.pdbx_description
1 polymer ?
#
loop_
_entity_poly.entity_id
_entity_poly.type
_entity_poly.pdbx_seq_one_letter_code
_entity_poly.pdbx_strand_id
1 'polypeptide(L)'
;MRSAMRWLSVVGGLSFSWALPAMAEGTPVDCGGVDCEGIREMKALYEAQVSFLQETDRYSLNLAEVGFAPPACADGSRAPVPGPGWVAGCRFAYRMTAATSVPEPSSFTAMAQGAAGTPADGVKLLIGKPSWDKIVFTLERGGVRRYVGWDECLPAASFTCDAQLREGIQHMRALYTTERGFLQEKDRYSSNLEEIGFVPMGCTDGTRAAVPDSSWTGGCRFIYRVDVQGTAPTMTFTATARAISGPIAGTTIKIDESGVLTLTPAYGMCQ
;
A
#
# COMPACT_ATOMS: atom_id res chain seq x y z
N MET A 1 28.70 50.17 -56.19
CA MET A 1 27.25 50.29 -56.47
C MET A 1 26.59 48.91 -56.39
N ARG A 2 25.75 48.75 -55.37
CA ARG A 2 24.63 47.80 -55.16
C ARG A 2 24.66 46.45 -55.89
N SER A 3 24.88 45.38 -55.12
CA SER A 3 24.29 44.07 -55.39
C SER A 3 23.36 43.69 -54.24
N ALA A 4 22.18 43.23 -54.61
CA ALA A 4 21.02 42.96 -53.76
C ALA A 4 21.26 41.72 -52.87
N MET A 5 20.97 41.86 -51.57
CA MET A 5 20.93 40.73 -50.64
C MET A 5 19.48 40.31 -50.47
N ARG A 6 19.15 39.14 -51.06
CA ARG A 6 17.88 38.43 -50.90
C ARG A 6 17.69 38.04 -49.44
N TRP A 7 16.55 38.42 -48.86
CA TRP A 7 16.05 37.88 -47.62
C TRP A 7 15.25 36.60 -47.92
N LEU A 8 15.71 35.47 -47.39
CA LEU A 8 14.94 34.23 -47.29
C LEU A 8 14.72 33.96 -45.81
N SER A 9 13.49 34.18 -45.34
CA SER A 9 13.05 33.83 -44.00
C SER A 9 12.99 32.30 -43.88
N VAL A 10 13.87 31.72 -43.07
CA VAL A 10 13.76 30.33 -42.65
C VAL A 10 12.84 30.30 -41.43
N VAL A 11 11.63 29.77 -41.60
CA VAL A 11 10.75 29.39 -40.48
C VAL A 11 11.34 28.11 -39.88
N GLY A 12 12.16 28.27 -38.84
CA GLY A 12 12.59 27.16 -37.99
C GLY A 12 11.42 26.68 -37.15
N GLY A 13 10.69 25.69 -37.65
CA GLY A 13 9.71 24.95 -36.88
C GLY A 13 10.41 24.15 -35.79
N LEU A 14 10.61 24.76 -34.61
CA LEU A 14 10.93 24.05 -33.38
C LEU A 14 9.64 23.41 -32.87
N SER A 15 9.25 22.29 -33.48
CA SER A 15 8.34 21.34 -32.85
C SER A 15 9.08 20.71 -31.68
N PHE A 16 8.95 21.33 -30.50
CA PHE A 16 9.26 20.70 -29.22
C PHE A 16 8.27 19.56 -29.02
N SER A 17 8.62 18.39 -29.55
CA SER A 17 7.99 17.14 -29.14
C SER A 17 8.42 16.87 -27.70
N TRP A 18 7.56 17.24 -26.76
CA TRP A 18 7.60 16.69 -25.40
C TRP A 18 7.18 15.22 -25.50
N ALA A 19 8.07 14.38 -26.04
CA ALA A 19 7.98 12.96 -25.79
C ALA A 19 8.28 12.81 -24.30
N LEU A 20 7.22 12.66 -23.50
CA LEU A 20 7.34 12.06 -22.17
C LEU A 20 8.23 10.82 -22.35
N PRO A 21 9.20 10.56 -21.45
CA PRO A 21 9.90 9.29 -21.48
C PRO A 21 8.81 8.23 -21.51
N ALA A 22 8.84 7.36 -22.53
CA ALA A 22 8.10 6.12 -22.48
C ALA A 22 8.57 5.44 -21.21
N MET A 23 7.76 5.55 -20.15
CA MET A 23 7.88 4.73 -18.97
C MET A 23 7.72 3.33 -19.52
N ALA A 24 8.85 2.64 -19.69
CA ALA A 24 8.84 1.23 -20.00
C ALA A 24 7.86 0.60 -19.01
N GLU A 25 6.81 -0.02 -19.52
CA GLU A 25 5.97 -0.98 -18.80
C GLU A 25 6.85 -2.20 -18.49
N GLY A 26 7.90 -1.97 -17.70
CA GLY A 26 8.67 -3.02 -17.09
C GLY A 26 7.92 -3.38 -15.83
N THR A 27 7.12 -4.44 -15.87
CA THR A 27 6.77 -5.16 -14.65
C THR A 27 8.07 -5.58 -13.97
N PRO A 28 8.45 -5.09 -12.78
CA PRO A 28 9.49 -5.71 -12.00
C PRO A 28 8.78 -6.55 -10.95
N VAL A 29 8.14 -7.64 -11.39
CA VAL A 29 7.78 -8.75 -10.51
C VAL A 29 9.04 -9.56 -10.32
N ASP A 30 10.02 -9.00 -9.60
CA ASP A 30 11.19 -9.77 -9.19
C ASP A 30 10.77 -10.63 -7.98
N CYS A 31 10.11 -11.75 -8.24
CA CYS A 31 9.74 -12.73 -7.19
C CYS A 31 10.97 -13.39 -6.52
N GLY A 32 12.19 -13.12 -6.99
CA GLY A 32 13.40 -13.85 -6.61
C GLY A 32 14.54 -12.97 -6.09
N GLY A 33 14.40 -11.65 -6.16
CA GLY A 33 15.37 -10.70 -5.64
C GLY A 33 15.66 -10.97 -4.18
N VAL A 34 16.94 -10.86 -3.80
CA VAL A 34 17.39 -11.08 -2.41
C VAL A 34 16.58 -10.25 -1.41
N ASP A 35 16.16 -9.05 -1.80
CA ASP A 35 15.43 -8.12 -0.95
C ASP A 35 13.97 -8.51 -0.72
N CYS A 36 13.43 -9.42 -1.53
CA CYS A 36 11.99 -9.68 -1.56
C CYS A 36 11.47 -10.45 -0.36
N GLU A 37 12.30 -11.26 0.28
CA GLU A 37 11.98 -11.78 1.61
C GLU A 37 11.76 -10.62 2.58
N GLY A 38 12.78 -9.77 2.78
CA GLY A 38 12.71 -8.66 3.72
C GLY A 38 11.56 -7.71 3.42
N ILE A 39 11.31 -7.39 2.15
CA ILE A 39 10.19 -6.54 1.73
C ILE A 39 8.87 -7.18 2.13
N ARG A 40 8.62 -8.43 1.74
CA ARG A 40 7.36 -9.13 2.02
C ARG A 40 7.09 -9.26 3.52
N GLU A 41 8.08 -9.66 4.29
CA GLU A 41 7.89 -9.87 5.73
C GLU A 41 7.72 -8.53 6.48
N MET A 42 8.36 -7.44 6.04
CA MET A 42 8.12 -6.10 6.62
C MET A 42 6.70 -5.58 6.35
N LYS A 43 6.10 -5.95 5.21
CA LYS A 43 4.69 -5.67 4.90
C LYS A 43 3.76 -6.43 5.84
N ALA A 44 4.00 -7.74 6.00
CA ALA A 44 3.23 -8.57 6.91
C ALA A 44 3.33 -8.07 8.36
N LEU A 45 4.51 -7.58 8.77
CA LEU A 45 4.68 -6.95 10.08
C LEU A 45 3.84 -5.68 10.22
N TYR A 46 3.80 -4.81 9.20
CA TYR A 46 2.96 -3.63 9.25
C TYR A 46 1.48 -3.99 9.39
N GLU A 47 0.98 -4.94 8.60
CA GLU A 47 -0.40 -5.42 8.68
C GLU A 47 -0.72 -5.99 10.07
N ALA A 48 0.19 -6.79 10.64
CA ALA A 48 0.05 -7.33 11.98
C ALA A 48 -0.03 -6.24 13.05
N GLN A 49 0.78 -5.18 12.95
CA GLN A 49 0.75 -4.05 13.87
C GLN A 49 -0.55 -3.24 13.76
N VAL A 50 -1.05 -3.02 12.54
CA VAL A 50 -2.33 -2.33 12.32
C VAL A 50 -3.49 -3.15 12.87
N SER A 51 -3.51 -4.46 12.64
CA SER A 51 -4.52 -5.36 13.21
C SER A 51 -4.48 -5.34 14.74
N PHE A 52 -3.29 -5.41 15.33
CA PHE A 52 -3.12 -5.37 16.77
C PHE A 52 -3.54 -4.04 17.39
N LEU A 53 -3.28 -2.92 16.70
CA LEU A 53 -3.78 -1.59 17.09
C LEU A 53 -5.32 -1.58 17.12
N GLN A 54 -5.98 -2.13 16.11
CA GLN A 54 -7.45 -2.17 16.05
C GLN A 54 -8.09 -2.99 17.19
N GLU A 55 -7.37 -3.99 17.71
CA GLU A 55 -7.87 -4.84 18.80
C GLU A 55 -7.52 -4.32 20.19
N THR A 56 -6.39 -3.60 20.33
CA THR A 56 -5.81 -3.29 21.65
C THR A 56 -5.54 -1.82 21.90
N ASP A 57 -5.86 -0.96 20.93
CA ASP A 57 -5.59 0.48 20.93
C ASP A 57 -4.11 0.84 21.14
N ARG A 58 -3.18 -0.06 20.82
CA ARG A 58 -1.74 0.24 20.88
C ARG A 58 -0.95 -0.56 19.84
N TYR A 59 0.21 -0.04 19.44
CA TYR A 59 1.26 -0.84 18.80
C TYR A 59 2.07 -1.62 19.84
N SER A 60 2.66 -2.75 19.45
CA SER A 60 3.53 -3.53 20.34
C SER A 60 4.98 -3.51 19.89
N LEU A 61 5.90 -3.32 20.85
CA LEU A 61 7.33 -3.55 20.64
C LEU A 61 7.68 -5.04 20.52
N ASN A 62 6.79 -5.92 20.98
CA ASN A 62 7.00 -7.35 20.98
C ASN A 62 6.40 -7.97 19.72
N LEU A 63 7.26 -8.42 18.82
CA LEU A 63 6.86 -9.06 17.56
C LEU A 63 6.01 -10.32 17.76
N ALA A 64 6.19 -11.04 18.88
CA ALA A 64 5.40 -12.22 19.17
C ALA A 64 3.95 -11.88 19.59
N GLU A 65 3.73 -10.74 20.24
CA GLU A 65 2.38 -10.29 20.63
C GLU A 65 1.50 -9.99 19.42
N VAL A 66 2.10 -9.50 18.34
CA VAL A 66 1.39 -9.25 17.07
C VAL A 66 1.37 -10.48 16.16
N GLY A 67 1.80 -11.65 16.64
CA GLY A 67 1.81 -12.89 15.87
C GLY A 67 2.80 -12.92 14.69
N PHE A 68 3.79 -12.02 14.67
CA PHE A 68 4.74 -11.92 13.56
C PHE A 68 5.77 -13.06 13.62
N ALA A 69 5.69 -13.99 12.67
CA ALA A 69 6.54 -15.16 12.57
C ALA A 69 7.00 -15.38 11.11
N PRO A 70 8.07 -14.73 10.64
CA PRO A 70 8.57 -14.89 9.27
C PRO A 70 9.02 -16.34 9.02
N PRO A 71 8.87 -16.85 7.79
CA PRO A 71 9.21 -18.22 7.46
C PRO A 71 10.72 -18.49 7.60
N ALA A 72 11.06 -19.73 7.97
CA ALA A 72 12.42 -20.24 7.89
C ALA A 72 12.83 -20.47 6.43
N CYS A 73 14.12 -20.73 6.18
CA CYS A 73 14.58 -21.24 4.91
C CYS A 73 13.98 -22.63 4.61
N ALA A 74 14.06 -23.08 3.36
CA ALA A 74 13.51 -24.37 2.94
C ALA A 74 14.15 -25.58 3.67
N ASP A 75 15.38 -25.43 4.14
CA ASP A 75 16.10 -26.41 4.97
C ASP A 75 15.81 -26.27 6.48
N GLY A 76 14.90 -25.36 6.86
CA GLY A 76 14.55 -25.06 8.25
C GLY A 76 15.50 -24.11 8.95
N SER A 77 16.60 -23.70 8.31
CA SER A 77 17.55 -22.75 8.89
C SER A 77 16.96 -21.33 9.00
N ARG A 78 17.55 -20.52 9.87
CA ARG A 78 17.16 -19.13 10.10
C ARG A 78 18.38 -18.23 10.17
N ALA A 79 18.19 -16.97 9.78
CA ALA A 79 19.20 -15.94 9.90
C ALA A 79 19.67 -15.77 11.35
N PRO A 80 20.97 -15.57 11.59
CA PRO A 80 21.45 -15.15 12.91
C PRO A 80 20.85 -13.80 13.27
N VAL A 81 20.44 -13.64 14.53
CA VAL A 81 19.87 -12.39 15.04
C VAL A 81 20.94 -11.53 15.73
N PRO A 82 20.92 -10.19 15.55
CA PRO A 82 21.89 -9.29 16.19
C PRO A 82 21.81 -9.21 17.73
N GLY A 83 20.70 -9.61 18.35
CA GLY A 83 20.53 -9.55 19.79
C GLY A 83 19.08 -9.77 20.26
N PRO A 84 18.76 -9.47 21.53
CA PRO A 84 17.41 -9.57 22.06
C PRO A 84 16.40 -8.69 21.30
N GLY A 85 15.14 -9.14 21.24
CA GLY A 85 14.05 -8.41 20.57
C GLY A 85 14.03 -8.54 19.04
N TRP A 86 14.98 -9.28 18.46
CA TRP A 86 14.97 -9.63 17.05
C TRP A 86 14.28 -10.97 16.79
N VAL A 87 13.54 -11.07 15.70
CA VAL A 87 12.94 -12.30 15.18
C VAL A 87 13.61 -12.66 13.86
N ALA A 88 13.98 -13.93 13.69
CA ALA A 88 14.71 -14.39 12.51
C ALA A 88 13.77 -14.90 11.42
N GLY A 89 13.95 -14.44 10.18
CA GLY A 89 13.48 -15.09 8.97
C GLY A 89 14.53 -16.03 8.36
N CYS A 90 14.48 -16.22 7.05
CA CYS A 90 15.45 -17.03 6.32
C CYS A 90 16.78 -16.28 6.12
N ARG A 91 16.75 -15.07 5.53
CA ARG A 91 17.94 -14.24 5.25
C ARG A 91 17.96 -12.91 6.00
N PHE A 92 16.85 -12.54 6.64
CA PHE A 92 16.73 -11.29 7.39
C PHE A 92 16.41 -11.55 8.87
N ALA A 93 16.86 -10.64 9.72
CA ALA A 93 16.36 -10.49 11.08
C ALA A 93 15.50 -9.22 11.16
N TYR A 94 14.44 -9.25 11.97
CA TYR A 94 13.45 -8.17 12.10
C TYR A 94 13.32 -7.72 13.55
N ARG A 95 13.06 -6.43 13.78
CA ARG A 95 12.71 -5.93 15.12
C ARG A 95 11.83 -4.68 15.05
N MET A 96 11.10 -4.44 16.12
CA MET A 96 10.54 -3.11 16.40
C MET A 96 11.64 -2.18 16.92
N THR A 97 11.64 -0.94 16.48
CA THR A 97 12.60 0.08 16.92
C THR A 97 11.94 1.14 17.79
N ALA A 98 10.66 1.43 17.53
CA ALA A 98 9.84 2.27 18.39
C ALA A 98 8.36 1.92 18.19
N ALA A 99 7.57 2.11 19.23
CA ALA A 99 6.12 2.09 19.20
C ALA A 99 5.63 3.12 20.22
N THR A 100 4.71 3.99 19.81
CA THR A 100 3.99 4.90 20.70
C THR A 100 2.54 4.45 20.77
N SER A 101 2.02 4.40 21.99
CA SER A 101 0.60 4.19 22.27
C SER A 101 -0.09 5.53 22.53
N VAL A 102 -1.42 5.49 22.55
CA VAL A 102 -2.34 6.61 22.86
C VAL A 102 -1.91 7.42 24.11
N PRO A 103 -2.23 8.74 24.17
CA PRO A 103 -3.01 9.51 23.20
C PRO A 103 -2.29 9.77 21.87
N GLU A 104 -3.09 9.92 20.81
CA GLU A 104 -2.67 10.20 19.43
C GLU A 104 -1.59 11.31 19.35
N PRO A 105 -0.67 11.24 18.37
CA PRO A 105 -0.65 10.29 17.25
C PRO A 105 0.11 8.98 17.58
N SER A 106 -0.57 7.86 17.39
CA SER A 106 0.05 6.53 17.50
C SER A 106 1.04 6.32 16.35
N SER A 107 2.23 5.82 16.66
CA SER A 107 3.29 5.64 15.68
C SER A 107 4.09 4.37 15.95
N PHE A 108 4.69 3.82 14.91
CA PHE A 108 5.68 2.78 15.10
C PHE A 108 6.74 2.83 14.01
N THR A 109 7.89 2.25 14.33
CA THR A 109 8.95 1.96 13.38
C THR A 109 9.47 0.56 13.63
N ALA A 110 9.74 -0.15 12.54
CA ALA A 110 10.38 -1.45 12.53
C ALA A 110 11.51 -1.46 11.51
N MET A 111 12.47 -2.36 11.71
CA MET A 111 13.56 -2.57 10.77
C MET A 111 13.77 -4.05 10.47
N ALA A 112 14.22 -4.33 9.25
CA ALA A 112 14.84 -5.60 8.90
C ALA A 112 16.31 -5.38 8.52
N GLN A 113 17.16 -6.33 8.89
CA GLN A 113 18.56 -6.34 8.55
C GLN A 113 18.90 -7.68 7.90
N GLY A 114 19.51 -7.63 6.71
CA GLY A 114 20.02 -8.82 6.06
C GLY A 114 21.19 -9.42 6.83
N ALA A 115 21.20 -10.74 6.94
CA ALA A 115 22.19 -11.47 7.73
C ALA A 115 23.56 -11.48 7.05
N ALA A 116 24.59 -11.32 7.87
CA ALA A 116 25.99 -11.37 7.42
C ALA A 116 26.29 -12.69 6.71
N GLY A 117 27.01 -12.62 5.58
CA GLY A 117 27.36 -13.80 4.79
C GLY A 117 26.21 -14.43 3.99
N THR A 118 25.02 -13.81 3.99
CA THR A 118 23.94 -14.17 3.06
C THR A 118 23.94 -13.22 1.86
N PRO A 119 23.22 -13.53 0.76
CA PRO A 119 23.05 -12.58 -0.32
C PRO A 119 22.45 -11.23 0.12
N ALA A 120 21.72 -11.20 1.25
CA ALA A 120 21.08 -10.01 1.81
C ALA A 120 22.03 -9.15 2.67
N ASP A 121 23.29 -9.54 2.82
CA ASP A 121 24.25 -8.78 3.62
C ASP A 121 24.33 -7.30 3.18
N GLY A 122 24.37 -6.40 4.16
CA GLY A 122 24.36 -4.96 3.94
C GLY A 122 23.02 -4.35 3.54
N VAL A 123 21.94 -5.14 3.44
CA VAL A 123 20.58 -4.64 3.18
C VAL A 123 19.89 -4.24 4.49
N LYS A 124 19.30 -3.05 4.51
CA LYS A 124 18.44 -2.59 5.61
C LYS A 124 17.10 -2.15 5.06
N LEU A 125 16.03 -2.56 5.74
CA LEU A 125 14.67 -2.13 5.47
C LEU A 125 14.13 -1.42 6.69
N LEU A 126 13.34 -0.37 6.47
CA LEU A 126 12.70 0.41 7.52
C LEU A 126 11.26 0.67 7.11
N ILE A 127 10.31 0.26 7.96
CA ILE A 127 8.88 0.55 7.78
C ILE A 127 8.34 1.24 9.02
N GLY A 128 7.43 2.18 8.86
CA GLY A 128 6.75 2.79 9.99
C GLY A 128 5.61 3.71 9.59
N LYS A 129 4.74 3.97 10.57
CA LYS A 129 3.71 5.01 10.51
C LYS A 129 4.18 6.19 11.37
N PRO A 130 4.89 7.18 10.82
CA PRO A 130 5.14 8.42 11.53
C PRO A 130 3.83 9.15 11.86
N SER A 131 3.88 10.02 12.87
CA SER A 131 2.76 10.75 13.46
C SER A 131 1.92 11.64 12.54
N TRP A 132 2.32 11.77 11.27
CA TRP A 132 1.67 12.59 10.23
C TRP A 132 1.03 11.73 9.11
N ASP A 133 0.62 10.52 9.48
CA ASP A 133 -0.33 9.63 8.79
C ASP A 133 0.08 9.03 7.44
N LYS A 134 1.34 9.20 7.01
CA LYS A 134 1.89 8.50 5.84
C LYS A 134 2.80 7.36 6.23
N ILE A 135 2.58 6.18 5.67
CA ILE A 135 3.49 5.05 5.83
C ILE A 135 4.81 5.38 5.12
N VAL A 136 5.94 5.18 5.82
CA VAL A 136 7.27 5.30 5.24
C VAL A 136 7.88 3.92 5.18
N PHE A 137 8.16 3.44 3.97
CA PHE A 137 8.85 2.17 3.73
C PHE A 137 10.07 2.41 2.84
N THR A 138 11.26 2.08 3.34
CA THR A 138 12.52 2.31 2.64
C THR A 138 13.42 1.09 2.67
N LEU A 139 14.23 0.96 1.61
CA LEU A 139 15.31 -0.01 1.47
C LEU A 139 16.62 0.75 1.29
N GLU A 140 17.65 0.35 2.02
CA GLU A 140 19.01 0.85 1.92
C GLU A 140 19.97 -0.28 1.60
N ARG A 141 20.80 -0.08 0.57
CA ARG A 141 21.87 -1.00 0.16
C ARG A 141 23.08 -0.20 -0.27
N GLY A 142 24.26 -0.51 0.28
CA GLY A 142 25.50 0.17 -0.08
C GLY A 142 25.47 1.69 0.17
N GLY A 143 24.71 2.14 1.18
CA GLY A 143 24.52 3.56 1.50
C GLY A 143 23.51 4.30 0.60
N VAL A 144 22.93 3.64 -0.40
CA VAL A 144 21.87 4.21 -1.25
C VAL A 144 20.51 3.81 -0.70
N ARG A 145 19.66 4.80 -0.38
CA ARG A 145 18.30 4.59 0.13
C ARG A 145 17.26 4.92 -0.93
N ARG A 146 16.24 4.08 -1.06
CA ARG A 146 15.06 4.31 -1.89
C ARG A 146 13.76 3.96 -1.15
N TYR A 147 12.65 4.49 -1.62
CA TYR A 147 11.33 4.04 -1.20
C TYR A 147 11.04 2.64 -1.74
N VAL A 148 10.31 1.86 -0.96
CA VAL A 148 9.87 0.50 -1.29
C VAL A 148 8.39 0.48 -1.56
N GLY A 149 8.06 -0.19 -2.65
CA GLY A 149 6.70 -0.39 -3.09
C GLY A 149 5.88 -1.37 -2.30
N TRP A 150 4.61 -1.04 -2.07
CA TRP A 150 3.63 -2.00 -1.59
C TRP A 150 3.32 -3.10 -2.61
N ASP A 151 3.59 -2.87 -3.90
CA ASP A 151 3.50 -3.86 -4.96
C ASP A 151 4.82 -4.61 -5.25
N GLU A 152 5.96 -4.11 -4.79
CA GLU A 152 7.25 -4.79 -4.94
C GLU A 152 7.24 -6.16 -4.25
N CYS A 153 7.87 -7.16 -4.88
CA CYS A 153 8.03 -8.49 -4.31
C CYS A 153 6.71 -9.22 -3.98
N LEU A 154 5.59 -8.77 -4.56
CA LEU A 154 4.37 -9.55 -4.59
C LEU A 154 4.56 -10.75 -5.52
N PRO A 155 4.00 -11.93 -5.20
CA PRO A 155 4.03 -13.07 -6.10
C PRO A 155 3.29 -12.73 -7.39
N ALA A 156 3.70 -13.33 -8.52
CA ALA A 156 3.03 -13.14 -9.81
C ALA A 156 1.50 -13.39 -9.72
N ALA A 157 1.08 -14.31 -8.85
CA ALA A 157 -0.32 -14.59 -8.56
C ALA A 157 -1.11 -13.33 -8.11
N SER A 158 -0.48 -12.38 -7.43
CA SER A 158 -1.08 -11.12 -6.96
C SER A 158 -1.37 -10.11 -8.08
N PHE A 159 -0.89 -10.38 -9.29
CA PHE A 159 -1.14 -9.55 -10.47
C PHE A 159 -2.10 -10.22 -11.45
N THR A 160 -2.72 -11.33 -11.06
CA THR A 160 -3.82 -11.92 -11.81
C THR A 160 -5.09 -11.12 -11.57
N CYS A 161 -6.01 -11.17 -12.54
CA CYS A 161 -7.31 -10.53 -12.42
C CYS A 161 -8.04 -10.98 -11.13
N ASP A 162 -8.07 -12.29 -10.86
CA ASP A 162 -8.74 -12.85 -9.69
C ASP A 162 -8.14 -12.35 -8.36
N ALA A 163 -6.82 -12.22 -8.29
CA ALA A 163 -6.16 -11.76 -7.06
C ALA A 163 -6.43 -10.29 -6.79
N GLN A 164 -6.34 -9.43 -7.81
CA GLN A 164 -6.66 -8.01 -7.64
C GLN A 164 -8.14 -7.81 -7.32
N LEU A 165 -9.03 -8.63 -7.91
CA LEU A 165 -10.44 -8.57 -7.58
C LEU A 165 -10.69 -8.97 -6.12
N ARG A 166 -10.01 -10.01 -5.63
CA ARG A 166 -10.08 -10.44 -4.23
C ARG A 166 -9.58 -9.36 -3.27
N GLU A 167 -8.48 -8.69 -3.61
CA GLU A 167 -7.93 -7.54 -2.86
C GLU A 167 -9.00 -6.45 -2.72
N GLY A 168 -9.61 -6.02 -3.83
CA GLY A 168 -10.67 -5.02 -3.82
C GLY A 168 -11.89 -5.45 -2.97
N ILE A 169 -12.34 -6.71 -3.08
CA ILE A 169 -13.44 -7.25 -2.28
C ILE A 169 -13.10 -7.24 -0.78
N GLN A 170 -11.86 -7.59 -0.40
CA GLN A 170 -11.42 -7.55 0.99
C GLN A 170 -11.46 -6.13 1.55
N HIS A 171 -10.99 -5.14 0.79
CA HIS A 171 -11.09 -3.73 1.20
C HIS A 171 -12.54 -3.26 1.37
N MET A 172 -13.46 -3.67 0.48
CA MET A 172 -14.88 -3.35 0.63
C MET A 172 -15.51 -3.98 1.88
N ARG A 173 -15.11 -5.21 2.23
CA ARG A 173 -15.57 -5.85 3.47
C ARG A 173 -15.02 -5.16 4.71
N ALA A 174 -13.76 -4.70 4.67
CA ALA A 174 -13.18 -3.92 5.75
C ALA A 174 -13.97 -2.61 5.96
N LEU A 175 -14.22 -1.86 4.87
CA LEU A 175 -15.06 -0.65 4.90
C LEU A 175 -16.43 -0.91 5.51
N TYR A 176 -17.11 -1.96 5.08
CA TYR A 176 -18.41 -2.33 5.63
C TYR A 176 -18.34 -2.58 7.14
N THR A 177 -17.39 -3.39 7.61
CA THR A 177 -17.22 -3.66 9.04
C THR A 177 -16.93 -2.39 9.83
N THR A 178 -16.05 -1.54 9.31
CA THR A 178 -15.68 -0.26 9.92
C THR A 178 -16.88 0.69 10.04
N GLU A 179 -17.69 0.86 8.99
CA GLU A 179 -18.92 1.67 9.05
C GLU A 179 -19.93 1.12 10.06
N ARG A 180 -20.07 -0.20 10.13
CA ARG A 180 -20.95 -0.86 11.11
C ARG A 180 -20.49 -0.63 12.55
N GLY A 181 -19.17 -0.68 12.79
CA GLY A 181 -18.59 -0.33 14.09
C GLY A 181 -18.81 1.14 14.43
N PHE A 182 -18.53 2.04 13.48
CA PHE A 182 -18.71 3.48 13.65
C PHE A 182 -20.17 3.85 13.95
N LEU A 183 -21.14 3.19 13.30
CA LEU A 183 -22.56 3.33 13.62
C LEU A 183 -22.86 2.93 15.08
N GLN A 184 -22.30 1.81 15.56
CA GLN A 184 -22.52 1.37 16.95
C GLN A 184 -21.91 2.34 17.97
N GLU A 185 -20.83 3.01 17.62
CA GLU A 185 -20.13 3.93 18.52
C GLU A 185 -20.66 5.37 18.49
N LYS A 186 -21.11 5.83 17.32
CA LYS A 186 -21.42 7.25 17.06
C LYS A 186 -22.87 7.49 16.64
N ASP A 187 -23.69 6.44 16.55
CA ASP A 187 -25.07 6.47 16.09
C ASP A 187 -25.25 7.09 14.68
N ARG A 188 -24.21 7.00 13.84
CA ARG A 188 -24.23 7.44 12.43
C ARG A 188 -23.18 6.72 11.59
N TYR A 189 -23.37 6.74 10.27
CA TYR A 189 -22.29 6.46 9.31
C TYR A 189 -21.47 7.72 9.01
N SER A 190 -20.34 7.58 8.31
CA SER A 190 -19.56 8.73 7.86
C SER A 190 -19.15 8.62 6.39
N SER A 191 -19.15 9.73 5.67
CA SER A 191 -18.51 9.80 4.36
C SER A 191 -17.01 10.09 4.45
N ASN A 192 -16.49 10.36 5.66
CA ASN A 192 -15.09 10.64 5.91
C ASN A 192 -14.33 9.36 6.27
N LEU A 193 -13.61 8.81 5.28
CA LEU A 193 -12.82 7.59 5.43
C LEU A 193 -11.74 7.68 6.51
N GLU A 194 -11.17 8.87 6.74
CA GLU A 194 -10.18 9.06 7.82
C GLU A 194 -10.84 9.04 9.20
N GLU A 195 -12.06 9.58 9.33
CA GLU A 195 -12.81 9.59 10.58
C GLU A 195 -13.15 8.18 11.06
N ILE A 196 -13.44 7.29 10.12
CA ILE A 196 -13.72 5.88 10.41
C ILE A 196 -12.43 5.04 10.48
N GLY A 197 -11.24 5.64 10.32
CA GLY A 197 -9.96 4.95 10.39
C GLY A 197 -9.63 4.09 9.16
N PHE A 198 -10.33 4.27 8.04
CA PHE A 198 -10.02 3.59 6.79
C PHE A 198 -8.94 4.34 6.02
N VAL A 199 -7.72 3.81 6.09
CA VAL A 199 -6.56 4.35 5.38
C VAL A 199 -6.07 3.32 4.37
N PRO A 200 -6.53 3.38 3.09
CA PRO A 200 -6.13 2.39 2.10
C PRO A 200 -4.62 2.49 1.84
N MET A 201 -3.99 1.36 1.49
CA MET A 201 -2.56 1.32 1.22
C MET A 201 -2.19 2.23 0.03
N GLY A 202 -1.19 3.10 0.23
CA GLY A 202 -0.67 4.02 -0.81
C GLY A 202 0.26 3.33 -1.82
N CYS A 203 0.66 4.08 -2.86
CA CYS A 203 1.62 3.66 -3.88
C CYS A 203 3.07 3.59 -3.35
N THR A 204 3.93 3.06 -4.22
CA THR A 204 5.34 2.72 -3.97
C THR A 204 6.29 3.88 -3.68
N ASP A 205 5.94 5.06 -4.15
CA ASP A 205 6.65 6.32 -3.92
C ASP A 205 6.02 7.13 -2.78
N GLY A 206 5.12 6.53 -2.00
CA GLY A 206 4.35 7.21 -0.96
C GLY A 206 3.27 8.14 -1.51
N THR A 207 3.08 8.16 -2.84
CA THR A 207 1.94 8.84 -3.45
C THR A 207 0.68 7.99 -3.28
N ARG A 208 -0.46 8.58 -3.61
CA ARG A 208 -1.73 7.90 -3.71
C ARG A 208 -2.25 8.14 -5.12
N ALA A 209 -3.06 7.22 -5.61
CA ALA A 209 -3.89 7.41 -6.78
C ALA A 209 -4.48 8.83 -6.82
N ALA A 210 -4.34 9.51 -7.95
CA ALA A 210 -5.07 10.76 -8.18
C ALA A 210 -6.57 10.48 -8.07
N VAL A 211 -7.26 11.30 -7.27
CA VAL A 211 -8.69 11.16 -7.03
C VAL A 211 -9.48 12.24 -7.78
N PRO A 212 -10.74 11.97 -8.17
CA PRO A 212 -11.57 12.95 -8.88
C PRO A 212 -11.83 14.23 -8.09
N ASP A 213 -12.06 14.10 -6.78
CA ASP A 213 -12.39 15.19 -5.86
C ASP A 213 -12.15 14.74 -4.41
N SER A 214 -12.43 15.62 -3.44
CA SER A 214 -12.19 15.37 -2.01
C SER A 214 -13.12 14.33 -1.37
N SER A 215 -14.14 13.83 -2.07
CA SER A 215 -14.98 12.73 -1.57
C SER A 215 -14.31 11.35 -1.73
N TRP A 216 -13.18 11.29 -2.44
CA TRP A 216 -12.46 10.07 -2.70
C TRP A 216 -11.13 10.01 -1.95
N THR A 217 -10.79 8.83 -1.42
CA THR A 217 -9.49 8.53 -0.85
C THR A 217 -8.72 7.60 -1.77
N GLY A 218 -7.51 8.00 -2.16
CA GLY A 218 -6.66 7.22 -3.06
C GLY A 218 -5.86 6.14 -2.34
N GLY A 219 -5.96 4.89 -2.79
CA GLY A 219 -4.97 3.85 -2.51
C GLY A 219 -3.94 3.74 -3.64
N CYS A 220 -3.29 2.58 -3.76
CA CYS A 220 -2.36 2.32 -4.86
C CYS A 220 -3.07 1.97 -6.17
N ARG A 221 -3.96 0.97 -6.12
CA ARG A 221 -4.65 0.41 -7.30
C ARG A 221 -6.12 0.78 -7.38
N PHE A 222 -6.65 1.28 -6.28
CA PHE A 222 -8.05 1.61 -6.12
C PHE A 222 -8.19 2.99 -5.51
N ILE A 223 -9.26 3.66 -5.87
CA ILE A 223 -9.78 4.84 -5.17
C ILE A 223 -11.09 4.45 -4.48
N TYR A 224 -11.35 5.03 -3.31
CA TYR A 224 -12.47 4.66 -2.45
C TYR A 224 -13.33 5.87 -2.12
N ARG A 225 -14.63 5.66 -1.93
CA ARG A 225 -15.57 6.65 -1.42
C ARG A 225 -16.66 5.96 -0.61
N VAL A 226 -17.21 6.65 0.39
CA VAL A 226 -18.46 6.29 1.05
C VAL A 226 -19.48 7.39 0.83
N ASP A 227 -20.64 7.02 0.30
CA ASP A 227 -21.81 7.89 0.20
C ASP A 227 -22.78 7.53 1.35
N VAL A 228 -23.09 8.49 2.22
CA VAL A 228 -24.08 8.32 3.30
C VAL A 228 -25.35 9.07 2.95
N GLN A 229 -26.50 8.45 3.16
CA GLN A 229 -27.81 9.04 2.90
C GLN A 229 -28.73 8.95 4.12
N GLY A 230 -29.64 9.90 4.23
CA GLY A 230 -30.61 9.97 5.33
C GLY A 230 -30.05 10.57 6.62
N THR A 231 -30.84 10.46 7.68
CA THR A 231 -30.49 10.90 9.04
C THR A 231 -30.83 9.80 10.04
N ALA A 232 -30.25 9.84 11.25
CA ALA A 232 -30.55 8.86 12.29
C ALA A 232 -32.06 8.83 12.54
N PRO A 233 -32.68 7.64 12.71
CA PRO A 233 -32.08 6.30 12.69
C PRO A 233 -32.11 5.62 11.30
N THR A 234 -32.63 6.27 10.26
CA THR A 234 -32.84 5.70 8.92
C THR A 234 -31.71 6.04 7.95
N MET A 235 -30.46 5.95 8.41
CA MET A 235 -29.30 6.19 7.55
C MET A 235 -28.95 4.93 6.76
N THR A 236 -28.46 5.13 5.54
CA THR A 236 -27.86 4.09 4.69
C THR A 236 -26.50 4.56 4.20
N PHE A 237 -25.66 3.62 3.76
CA PHE A 237 -24.40 3.96 3.11
C PHE A 237 -24.15 3.06 1.90
N THR A 238 -23.37 3.57 0.96
CA THR A 238 -22.79 2.78 -0.11
C THR A 238 -21.31 3.10 -0.19
N ALA A 239 -20.48 2.10 0.05
CA ALA A 239 -19.05 2.21 -0.17
C ALA A 239 -18.73 1.78 -1.61
N THR A 240 -17.85 2.52 -2.28
CA THR A 240 -17.42 2.27 -3.66
C THR A 240 -15.90 2.20 -3.72
N ALA A 241 -15.35 1.15 -4.32
CA ALA A 241 -13.98 1.10 -4.81
C ALA A 241 -13.97 1.11 -6.35
N ARG A 242 -13.09 1.90 -6.94
CA ARG A 242 -12.82 1.87 -8.38
C ARG A 242 -11.36 1.49 -8.61
N ALA A 243 -11.15 0.41 -9.35
CA ALA A 243 -9.83 0.02 -9.80
C ALA A 243 -9.33 0.99 -10.87
N ILE A 244 -8.13 1.54 -10.70
CA ILE A 244 -7.54 2.54 -11.58
C ILE A 244 -6.33 2.01 -12.38
N SER A 245 -5.84 0.82 -12.04
CA SER A 245 -4.64 0.23 -12.62
C SER A 245 -4.72 -1.30 -12.59
N GLY A 246 -3.91 -1.97 -13.41
CA GLY A 246 -3.84 -3.43 -13.45
C GLY A 246 -4.94 -4.08 -14.30
N PRO A 247 -5.04 -5.41 -14.32
CA PRO A 247 -5.95 -6.15 -15.19
C PRO A 247 -7.44 -5.84 -14.99
N ILE A 248 -7.83 -5.30 -13.83
CA ILE A 248 -9.21 -4.92 -13.53
C ILE A 248 -9.45 -3.40 -13.58
N ALA A 249 -8.53 -2.63 -14.19
CA ALA A 249 -8.70 -1.18 -14.31
C ALA A 249 -10.04 -0.83 -14.97
N GLY A 250 -10.78 0.10 -14.35
CA GLY A 250 -12.14 0.47 -14.77
C GLY A 250 -13.25 -0.29 -14.04
N THR A 251 -12.95 -1.41 -13.38
CA THR A 251 -13.92 -2.14 -12.56
C THR A 251 -14.30 -1.34 -11.32
N THR A 252 -15.60 -1.33 -11.03
CA THR A 252 -16.18 -0.74 -9.82
C THR A 252 -16.73 -1.86 -8.95
N ILE A 253 -16.39 -1.81 -7.66
CA ILE A 253 -16.90 -2.71 -6.62
C ILE A 253 -17.68 -1.84 -5.64
N LYS A 254 -18.93 -2.20 -5.36
CA LYS A 254 -19.79 -1.52 -4.38
C LYS A 254 -20.22 -2.49 -3.30
N ILE A 255 -20.34 -1.99 -2.08
CA ILE A 255 -21.03 -2.69 -0.98
C ILE A 255 -22.01 -1.72 -0.33
N ASP A 256 -23.24 -2.17 -0.10
CA ASP A 256 -24.29 -1.38 0.57
C ASP A 256 -24.38 -1.71 2.07
N GLU A 257 -25.29 -1.03 2.77
CA GLU A 257 -25.50 -1.19 4.21
C GLU A 257 -26.03 -2.58 4.61
N SER A 258 -26.55 -3.35 3.66
CA SER A 258 -26.98 -4.73 3.86
C SER A 258 -25.84 -5.74 3.67
N GLY A 259 -24.67 -5.27 3.20
CA GLY A 259 -23.50 -6.08 2.93
C GLY A 259 -23.51 -6.73 1.54
N VAL A 260 -24.43 -6.33 0.65
CA VAL A 260 -24.51 -6.87 -0.70
C VAL A 260 -23.44 -6.25 -1.59
N LEU A 261 -22.60 -7.11 -2.17
CA LEU A 261 -21.53 -6.71 -3.09
C LEU A 261 -22.04 -6.67 -4.54
N THR A 262 -21.76 -5.57 -5.24
CA THR A 262 -22.04 -5.43 -6.68
C THR A 262 -20.76 -5.08 -7.44
N LEU A 263 -20.52 -5.76 -8.56
CA LEU A 263 -19.36 -5.55 -9.42
C LEU A 263 -19.80 -5.04 -10.79
N THR A 264 -19.07 -4.10 -11.37
CA THR A 264 -19.36 -3.54 -12.70
C THR A 264 -18.06 -3.30 -13.47
N PRO A 265 -17.89 -3.87 -14.68
CA PRO A 265 -18.82 -4.76 -15.39
C PRO A 265 -18.96 -6.14 -14.72
N ALA A 266 -20.07 -6.85 -14.95
CA ALA A 266 -20.38 -8.10 -14.24
C ALA A 266 -19.91 -9.39 -14.97
N TYR A 267 -19.69 -9.36 -16.29
CA TYR A 267 -19.42 -10.55 -17.11
C TYR A 267 -17.94 -10.68 -17.50
N GLY A 268 -17.40 -11.90 -17.41
CA GLY A 268 -16.14 -12.32 -18.05
C GLY A 268 -14.86 -11.63 -17.57
N MET A 269 -14.91 -10.89 -16.44
CA MET A 269 -13.81 -9.99 -16.06
C MET A 269 -12.45 -10.68 -15.91
N CYS A 270 -12.42 -11.94 -15.47
CA CYS A 270 -11.19 -12.69 -15.22
C CYS A 270 -11.13 -14.02 -16.01
N GLN A 271 -11.86 -14.14 -17.12
CA GLN A 271 -11.79 -15.33 -17.99
C GLN A 271 -10.56 -15.34 -18.89
#